data_AF-A0A841JVE0-F1
#
_entry.id   AF-A0A841JVE0-F1
#
_cell.length_a   1.000
_cell.length_b   1.000
_cell.length_c   1.000
_cell.angle_alpha   90.00
_cell.angle_beta   90.00
_cell.angle_gamma   90.00
#
_symmetry.space_group_name_H-M   'P 1'
#
loop_
_entity.id
_entity.type
_entity.pdbx_description
1 polymer ?
#
loop_
_entity_poly.entity_id
_entity_poly.type
_entity_poly.pdbx_seq_one_letter_code
_entity_poly.pdbx_strand_id
1 'polypeptide(L)'
;MNMDMRYFVAAGVALLTILIVLAVVYYRRAYKASRSSWQELLDRLILINREGVKKIAMDTIDVHGNRRDDEHARELDADEIWQLIGGLEGVETLQHNSRVLVDVAAYLHTWYPEASAIAEELRLSAREIAWHVSSLQDGAKAGNLGAWFRAYAQNAAATYYLMTRQLLSLCENGDKRLLTDLQRVL
;
A
#
# COMPACT_ATOMS: atom_id res chain seq x y z
N MET A 1 -11.04 -4.22 -54.22
CA MET A 1 -10.58 -4.55 -52.86
C MET A 1 -11.82 -4.74 -51.99
N ASN A 2 -12.11 -5.99 -51.60
CA ASN A 2 -13.38 -6.38 -50.98
C ASN A 2 -13.61 -5.68 -49.64
N MET A 3 -14.87 -5.38 -49.32
CA MET A 3 -15.28 -4.68 -48.10
C MET A 3 -14.75 -5.42 -46.86
N ASP A 4 -14.80 -6.76 -46.87
CA ASP A 4 -14.33 -7.63 -45.79
C ASP A 4 -12.81 -7.50 -45.53
N MET A 5 -12.02 -7.33 -46.58
CA MET A 5 -10.58 -7.12 -46.48
C MET A 5 -10.26 -5.80 -45.76
N ARG A 6 -11.08 -4.75 -46.00
CA ARG A 6 -10.88 -3.43 -45.36
C ARG A 6 -11.22 -3.48 -43.87
N TYR A 7 -12.28 -4.18 -43.49
CA TYR A 7 -12.65 -4.34 -42.07
C TYR A 7 -11.64 -5.18 -41.31
N PHE A 8 -11.12 -6.26 -41.91
CA PHE A 8 -10.09 -7.09 -41.30
C PHE A 8 -8.79 -6.31 -41.06
N VAL A 9 -8.34 -5.52 -42.05
CA VAL A 9 -7.17 -4.65 -41.89
C VAL A 9 -7.42 -3.56 -40.84
N ALA A 10 -8.60 -2.93 -40.83
CA ALA A 10 -8.94 -1.92 -39.82
C ALA A 10 -8.95 -2.48 -38.40
N ALA A 11 -9.51 -3.67 -38.20
CA ALA A 11 -9.50 -4.36 -36.90
C ALA A 11 -8.09 -4.75 -36.46
N GLY A 12 -7.26 -5.26 -37.38
CA GLY A 12 -5.86 -5.57 -37.10
C GLY A 12 -5.04 -4.35 -36.68
N VAL A 13 -5.23 -3.22 -37.36
CA VAL A 13 -4.59 -1.94 -36.99
C VAL A 13 -5.08 -1.44 -35.63
N ALA A 14 -6.39 -1.54 -35.34
CA ALA A 14 -6.94 -1.14 -34.04
C ALA A 14 -6.41 -2.01 -32.88
N LEU A 15 -6.26 -3.32 -33.09
CA LEU A 15 -5.67 -4.20 -32.09
C LEU A 15 -4.19 -3.86 -31.85
N LEU A 16 -3.43 -3.62 -32.93
CA LEU A 16 -2.02 -3.22 -32.84
C LEU A 16 -1.84 -1.90 -32.11
N THR A 17 -2.68 -0.89 -32.37
CA THR A 17 -2.61 0.39 -31.65
C THR A 17 -2.93 0.22 -30.18
N ILE A 18 -3.94 -0.59 -29.81
CA ILE A 18 -4.24 -0.90 -28.42
C ILE A 18 -3.06 -1.59 -27.74
N LEU A 19 -2.44 -2.58 -28.39
CA LEU A 19 -1.28 -3.29 -27.85
C LEU A 19 -0.06 -2.37 -27.69
N ILE A 20 0.20 -1.49 -28.66
CA ILE A 20 1.28 -0.49 -28.58
C ILE A 20 1.01 0.50 -27.44
N VAL A 21 -0.23 0.99 -27.29
CA VAL A 21 -0.59 1.89 -26.19
C VAL A 21 -0.40 1.20 -24.84
N LEU A 22 -0.86 -0.05 -24.70
CA LEU A 22 -0.66 -0.85 -23.48
C LEU A 22 0.83 -1.06 -23.20
N ALA A 23 1.62 -1.42 -24.21
CA ALA A 23 3.06 -1.61 -24.08
C ALA A 23 3.76 -0.31 -23.68
N VAL A 24 3.38 0.84 -24.26
CA VAL A 24 3.93 2.16 -23.91
C VAL A 24 3.53 2.57 -22.49
N VAL A 25 2.29 2.32 -22.07
CA VAL A 25 1.85 2.60 -20.69
C VAL A 25 2.63 1.73 -19.70
N TYR A 26 2.76 0.44 -19.99
CA TYR A 26 3.49 -0.50 -19.15
C TYR A 26 4.98 -0.15 -19.10
N TYR A 27 5.59 0.15 -20.25
CA TYR A 27 6.98 0.55 -20.35
C TYR A 27 7.23 1.88 -19.65
N ARG A 28 6.39 2.91 -19.82
CA ARG A 28 6.56 4.19 -19.11
C ARG A 28 6.42 4.02 -17.60
N ARG A 29 5.53 3.14 -17.14
CA ARG A 29 5.36 2.84 -15.72
C ARG A 29 6.56 2.08 -15.16
N ALA A 30 7.07 1.08 -15.87
CA ALA A 30 8.28 0.35 -15.53
C ALA A 30 9.54 1.24 -15.60
N TYR A 31 9.63 2.11 -16.60
CA TYR A 31 10.76 3.03 -16.80
C TYR A 31 10.78 4.14 -15.76
N LYS A 32 9.60 4.68 -15.39
CA LYS A 32 9.47 5.63 -14.27
C LYS A 32 9.84 4.95 -12.94
N ALA A 33 9.45 3.70 -12.73
CA ALA A 33 9.90 2.90 -11.58
C ALA A 33 11.42 2.64 -11.60
N SER A 34 12.04 2.45 -12.78
CA SER A 34 13.49 2.26 -12.91
C SER A 34 14.32 3.52 -12.68
N ARG A 35 13.69 4.72 -12.71
CA ARG A 35 14.39 6.00 -12.61
C ARG A 35 14.11 6.75 -11.30
N SER A 36 13.06 6.40 -10.55
CA SER A 36 12.97 6.82 -9.16
C SER A 36 14.13 6.16 -8.43
N SER A 37 15.14 6.94 -8.06
CA SER A 37 16.21 6.41 -7.21
C SER A 37 15.59 5.85 -5.92
N TRP A 38 16.22 4.82 -5.33
CA TRP A 38 15.81 4.27 -4.04
C TRP A 38 15.49 5.39 -3.02
N GLN A 39 16.34 6.42 -2.98
CA GLN A 39 16.16 7.58 -2.12
C GLN A 39 14.89 8.38 -2.45
N GLU A 40 14.60 8.67 -3.73
CA GLU A 40 13.37 9.36 -4.13
C GLU A 40 12.10 8.59 -3.74
N LEU A 41 12.14 7.25 -3.71
CA LEU A 41 11.01 6.45 -3.22
C LEU A 41 10.83 6.62 -1.71
N LEU A 42 11.91 6.58 -0.94
CA LEU A 42 11.85 6.76 0.51
C LEU A 42 11.46 8.19 0.91
N ASP A 43 11.93 9.20 0.17
CA ASP A 43 11.61 10.62 0.42
C ASP A 43 10.11 10.94 0.19
N ARG A 44 9.38 10.07 -0.52
CA ARG A 44 7.91 10.18 -0.67
C ARG A 44 7.13 9.68 0.54
N LEU A 45 7.77 8.92 1.44
CA LEU A 45 7.13 8.48 2.68
C LEU A 45 6.99 9.68 3.62
N ILE A 46 5.77 9.86 4.11
CA ILE A 46 5.46 10.88 5.11
C ILE A 46 5.75 10.28 6.49
N LEU A 47 6.39 11.06 7.37
CA LEU A 47 6.70 10.64 8.73
C LEU A 47 5.40 10.39 9.52
N ILE A 48 5.35 9.26 10.22
CA ILE A 48 4.22 8.85 11.06
C ILE A 48 4.71 8.41 12.45
N ASN A 49 3.80 8.37 13.42
CA ASN A 49 4.07 7.77 14.74
C ASN A 49 4.12 6.25 14.63
N ARG A 50 5.30 5.70 14.34
CA ARG A 50 5.53 4.26 14.13
C ARG A 50 5.13 3.42 15.35
N GLU A 51 5.48 3.87 16.54
CA GLU A 51 5.12 3.19 17.79
C GLU A 51 3.61 3.23 18.02
N GLY A 52 2.95 4.34 17.68
CA GLY A 52 1.48 4.43 17.71
C GLY A 52 0.82 3.44 16.77
N VAL A 53 1.26 3.40 15.51
CA VAL A 53 0.74 2.46 14.50
C VAL A 53 0.99 1.01 14.90
N LYS A 54 2.17 0.69 15.41
CA LYS A 54 2.49 -0.64 15.94
C LYS A 54 1.59 -0.99 17.12
N LYS A 55 1.40 -0.08 18.08
CA LYS A 55 0.51 -0.30 19.23
C LYS A 55 -0.92 -0.60 18.78
N ILE A 56 -1.46 0.20 17.85
CA ILE A 56 -2.80 -0.01 17.28
C ILE A 56 -2.89 -1.35 16.54
N ALA A 57 -1.87 -1.69 15.77
CA ALA A 57 -1.83 -2.97 15.04
C ALA A 57 -1.84 -4.16 16.01
N MET A 58 -0.96 -4.16 17.02
CA MET A 58 -0.84 -5.25 17.99
C MET A 58 -2.06 -5.41 18.91
N ASP A 59 -2.95 -4.41 18.95
CA ASP A 59 -4.26 -4.50 19.62
C ASP A 59 -5.25 -5.39 18.86
N THR A 60 -5.05 -5.65 17.55
CA THR A 60 -5.94 -6.50 16.73
C THR A 60 -5.26 -7.71 16.09
N ILE A 61 -3.95 -7.68 15.91
CA ILE A 61 -3.17 -8.79 15.35
C ILE A 61 -2.07 -9.29 16.30
N ASP A 62 -1.75 -10.57 16.22
CA ASP A 62 -0.69 -11.22 16.98
C ASP A 62 0.71 -10.96 16.37
N VAL A 63 1.74 -11.56 16.97
CA VAL A 63 3.13 -11.45 16.48
C VAL A 63 3.36 -12.08 15.10
N HIS A 64 2.46 -12.97 14.68
CA HIS A 64 2.47 -13.63 13.37
C HIS A 64 1.62 -12.90 12.33
N GLY A 65 0.86 -11.87 12.73
CA GLY A 65 -0.04 -11.13 11.87
C GLY A 65 -1.45 -11.72 11.76
N ASN A 66 -1.79 -12.74 12.55
CA ASN A 66 -3.14 -13.28 12.60
C ASN A 66 -4.01 -12.42 13.51
N ARG A 67 -5.31 -12.40 13.22
CA ARG A 67 -6.28 -11.68 14.07
C ARG A 67 -6.31 -12.29 15.47
N ARG A 68 -6.20 -11.44 16.48
CA ARG A 68 -6.31 -11.85 17.89
C ARG A 68 -7.75 -12.19 18.25
N ASP A 69 -7.90 -13.25 19.04
CA ASP A 69 -9.13 -13.73 19.63
C ASP A 69 -9.08 -13.79 21.17
N ASP A 70 -7.95 -13.41 21.77
CA ASP A 70 -7.75 -13.38 23.21
C ASP A 70 -8.48 -12.23 23.92
N GLU A 71 -8.56 -12.32 25.26
CA GLU A 71 -9.28 -11.35 26.11
C GLU A 71 -8.74 -9.91 26.03
N HIS A 72 -7.50 -9.73 25.56
CA HIS A 72 -6.85 -8.43 25.42
C HIS A 72 -6.88 -7.92 23.97
N ALA A 73 -7.68 -8.55 23.11
CA ALA A 73 -7.91 -8.08 21.75
C ALA A 73 -8.90 -6.91 21.76
N ARG A 74 -8.53 -5.81 21.09
CA ARG A 74 -9.35 -4.59 20.99
C ARG A 74 -9.59 -3.97 22.37
N GLU A 75 -8.52 -3.68 23.09
CA GLU A 75 -8.57 -2.88 24.31
C GLU A 75 -8.59 -1.38 23.99
N LEU A 76 -7.89 -0.95 22.94
CA LEU A 76 -7.77 0.48 22.63
C LEU A 76 -9.11 1.07 22.20
N ASP A 77 -9.52 2.16 22.85
CA ASP A 77 -10.74 2.87 22.48
C ASP A 77 -10.54 3.79 21.26
N ALA A 78 -11.62 4.45 20.82
CA ALA A 78 -11.59 5.31 19.64
C ALA A 78 -10.73 6.56 19.83
N ASP A 79 -10.69 7.12 21.04
CA ASP A 79 -9.98 8.36 21.35
C ASP A 79 -8.46 8.09 21.47
N GLU A 80 -8.09 6.96 22.07
CA GLU A 80 -6.71 6.48 22.12
C GLU A 80 -6.17 6.23 20.70
N ILE A 81 -6.93 5.52 19.86
CA ILE A 81 -6.54 5.27 18.46
C ILE A 81 -6.41 6.60 17.72
N TRP A 82 -7.34 7.54 17.93
CA TRP A 82 -7.30 8.87 17.31
C TRP A 82 -6.02 9.61 17.65
N GLN A 83 -5.64 9.66 18.92
CA GLN A 83 -4.42 10.33 19.36
C GLN A 83 -3.16 9.63 18.84
N LEU A 84 -3.11 8.30 18.89
CA LEU A 84 -1.94 7.52 18.49
C LEU A 84 -1.65 7.63 16.98
N ILE A 85 -2.70 7.63 16.15
CA ILE A 85 -2.57 7.66 14.70
C ILE A 85 -2.42 9.08 14.15
N GLY A 86 -2.86 10.10 14.88
CA GLY A 86 -2.93 11.50 14.40
C GLY A 86 -4.27 11.84 13.75
N GLY A 87 -5.36 11.21 14.20
CA GLY A 87 -6.71 11.42 13.69
C GLY A 87 -6.92 10.95 12.25
N LEU A 88 -7.88 11.56 11.56
CA LEU A 88 -8.21 11.21 10.17
C LEU A 88 -7.02 11.44 9.22
N GLU A 89 -6.28 12.54 9.40
CA GLU A 89 -5.08 12.86 8.61
C GLU A 89 -4.00 11.78 8.76
N GLY A 90 -3.85 11.23 9.97
CA GLY A 90 -2.98 10.09 10.23
C GLY A 90 -3.33 8.86 9.38
N VAL A 91 -4.61 8.54 9.29
CA VAL A 91 -5.11 7.40 8.48
C VAL A 91 -4.94 7.66 6.98
N GLU A 92 -5.18 8.90 6.52
CA GLU A 92 -4.91 9.31 5.14
C GLU A 92 -3.41 9.21 4.81
N THR A 93 -2.55 9.51 5.78
CA THR A 93 -1.10 9.35 5.63
C THR A 93 -0.72 7.87 5.46
N LEU A 94 -1.37 6.94 6.18
CA LEU A 94 -1.19 5.51 5.94
C LEU A 94 -1.61 5.11 4.53
N GLN A 95 -2.69 5.68 4.00
CA GLN A 95 -3.13 5.45 2.62
C GLN A 95 -2.07 5.92 1.62
N HIS A 96 -1.50 7.11 1.82
CA HIS A 96 -0.44 7.61 0.96
C HIS A 96 0.81 6.73 1.04
N ASN A 97 1.29 6.47 2.25
CA ASN A 97 2.49 5.66 2.47
C ASN A 97 2.32 4.22 1.94
N SER A 98 1.14 3.60 2.06
CA SER A 98 0.90 2.25 1.53
C SER A 98 1.07 2.17 0.01
N ARG A 99 0.71 3.21 -0.73
CA ARG A 99 0.99 3.30 -2.18
C ARG A 99 2.49 3.43 -2.45
N VAL A 100 3.22 4.15 -1.61
CA VAL A 100 4.68 4.24 -1.71
C VAL A 100 5.33 2.89 -1.42
N LEU A 101 4.84 2.12 -0.43
CA LEU A 101 5.31 0.76 -0.14
C LEU A 101 5.12 -0.19 -1.33
N VAL A 102 4.00 -0.07 -2.07
CA VAL A 102 3.79 -0.82 -3.32
C VAL A 102 4.86 -0.47 -4.36
N ASP A 103 5.19 0.82 -4.52
CA ASP A 103 6.23 1.26 -5.45
C ASP A 103 7.62 0.76 -5.03
N VAL A 104 7.89 0.73 -3.72
CA VAL A 104 9.12 0.14 -3.14
C VAL A 104 9.21 -1.35 -3.46
N ALA A 105 8.13 -2.12 -3.25
CA ALA A 105 8.10 -3.55 -3.60
C ALA A 105 8.34 -3.77 -5.11
N ALA A 106 7.71 -2.94 -5.95
CA ALA A 106 7.89 -3.00 -7.40
C ALA A 106 9.32 -2.64 -7.84
N TYR A 107 9.97 -1.70 -7.15
CA TYR A 107 11.39 -1.39 -7.36
C TYR A 107 12.25 -2.62 -7.05
N LEU A 108 12.03 -3.25 -5.89
CA LEU A 108 12.75 -4.43 -5.44
C LEU A 108 12.63 -5.64 -6.37
N HIS A 109 11.53 -5.76 -7.12
CA HIS A 109 11.34 -6.83 -8.12
C HIS A 109 12.45 -6.92 -9.18
N THR A 110 13.18 -5.84 -9.43
CA THR A 110 14.33 -5.85 -10.34
C THR A 110 15.47 -6.74 -9.85
N TRP A 111 15.59 -6.93 -8.53
CA TRP A 111 16.66 -7.70 -7.89
C TRP A 111 16.18 -8.97 -7.18
N TYR A 112 14.89 -9.01 -6.79
CA TYR A 112 14.28 -10.12 -6.05
C TYR A 112 13.02 -10.60 -6.78
N PRO A 113 13.06 -11.75 -7.49
CA PRO A 113 11.88 -12.29 -8.17
C PRO A 113 10.69 -12.50 -7.23
N GLU A 114 10.94 -12.86 -5.96
CA GLU A 114 9.93 -13.05 -4.92
C GLU A 114 9.16 -11.76 -4.62
N ALA A 115 9.74 -10.59 -4.89
CA ALA A 115 9.09 -9.30 -4.68
C ALA A 115 7.88 -9.09 -5.60
N SER A 116 7.72 -9.86 -6.67
CA SER A 116 6.53 -9.79 -7.54
C SER A 116 5.26 -10.17 -6.77
N ALA A 117 5.30 -11.30 -6.04
CA ALA A 117 4.17 -11.75 -5.23
C ALA A 117 3.86 -10.77 -4.10
N ILE A 118 4.91 -10.29 -3.42
CA ILE A 118 4.79 -9.31 -2.34
C ILE A 118 4.23 -7.99 -2.86
N ALA A 119 4.66 -7.50 -4.02
CA ALA A 119 4.14 -6.27 -4.60
C ALA A 119 2.64 -6.36 -4.92
N GLU A 120 2.16 -7.53 -5.34
CA GLU A 120 0.73 -7.74 -5.59
C GLU A 120 -0.06 -7.86 -4.28
N GLU A 121 0.47 -8.54 -3.28
CA GLU A 121 -0.15 -8.58 -1.95
C GLU A 121 -0.28 -7.16 -1.37
N LEU A 122 0.80 -6.38 -1.42
CA LEU A 122 0.81 -4.98 -1.00
C LEU A 122 -0.19 -4.12 -1.80
N ARG A 123 -0.44 -4.42 -3.08
CA ARG A 123 -1.48 -3.72 -3.86
C ARG A 123 -2.87 -3.98 -3.32
N LEU A 124 -3.17 -5.22 -2.95
CA LEU A 124 -4.44 -5.59 -2.33
C LEU A 124 -4.59 -4.92 -0.97
N SER A 125 -3.55 -4.95 -0.13
CA SER A 125 -3.51 -4.27 1.16
C SER A 125 -3.68 -2.76 1.04
N ALA A 126 -3.02 -2.11 0.07
CA ALA A 126 -3.18 -0.68 -0.17
C ALA A 126 -4.61 -0.32 -0.62
N ARG A 127 -5.27 -1.21 -1.37
CA ARG A 127 -6.69 -1.05 -1.74
C ARG A 127 -7.62 -1.19 -0.55
N GLU A 128 -7.34 -2.12 0.36
CA GLU A 128 -8.07 -2.29 1.61
C GLU A 128 -7.95 -1.04 2.50
N ILE A 129 -6.73 -0.54 2.71
CA ILE A 129 -6.49 0.71 3.43
C ILE A 129 -7.27 1.86 2.77
N ALA A 130 -7.22 1.95 1.44
CA ALA A 130 -7.93 3.00 0.73
C ALA A 130 -9.45 2.92 0.92
N TRP A 131 -10.01 1.72 0.99
CA TRP A 131 -11.43 1.54 1.29
C TRP A 131 -11.78 2.01 2.72
N HIS A 132 -10.96 1.67 3.73
CA HIS A 132 -11.15 2.16 5.10
C HIS A 132 -11.08 3.69 5.19
N VAL A 133 -10.12 4.30 4.52
CA VAL A 133 -9.95 5.77 4.50
C VAL A 133 -11.16 6.44 3.87
N SER A 134 -11.64 5.96 2.73
CA SER A 134 -12.84 6.52 2.09
C SER A 134 -14.06 6.43 3.00
N SER A 135 -14.26 5.29 3.68
CA SER A 135 -15.36 5.12 4.64
C SER A 135 -15.28 6.11 5.80
N LEU A 136 -14.07 6.40 6.30
CA LEU A 136 -13.87 7.41 7.34
C LEU A 136 -14.13 8.83 6.83
N GLN A 137 -13.66 9.16 5.63
CA GLN A 137 -13.92 10.47 5.02
C GLN A 137 -15.41 10.71 4.81
N ASP A 138 -16.15 9.70 4.37
CA ASP A 138 -17.60 9.81 4.18
C ASP A 138 -18.34 9.90 5.52
N GLY A 139 -17.88 9.14 6.54
CA GLY A 139 -18.34 9.28 7.91
C GLY A 139 -18.10 10.68 8.50
N ALA A 140 -16.94 11.28 8.22
CA ALA A 140 -16.61 12.64 8.64
C ALA A 140 -17.54 13.68 8.01
N LYS A 141 -17.79 13.58 6.70
CA LYS A 141 -18.73 14.47 5.99
C LYS A 141 -20.16 14.35 6.51
N ALA A 142 -20.57 13.15 6.93
CA ALA A 142 -21.89 12.87 7.48
C ALA A 142 -22.03 13.18 8.99
N GLY A 143 -20.96 13.62 9.67
CA GLY A 143 -20.97 13.88 11.11
C GLY A 143 -20.97 12.62 12.00
N ASN A 144 -20.70 11.44 11.42
CA ASN A 144 -20.78 10.13 12.08
C ASN A 144 -19.41 9.44 12.24
N LEU A 145 -18.32 10.22 12.22
CA LEU A 145 -16.95 9.70 12.26
C LEU A 145 -16.68 8.84 13.50
N GLY A 146 -17.09 9.30 14.69
CA GLY A 146 -16.75 8.66 15.97
C GLY A 146 -17.24 7.21 16.09
N ALA A 147 -18.43 6.90 15.56
CA ALA A 147 -19.02 5.56 15.68
C ALA A 147 -18.20 4.46 14.97
N TRP A 148 -17.46 4.83 13.94
CA TRP A 148 -16.75 3.88 13.07
C TRP A 148 -15.23 4.09 13.05
N PHE A 149 -14.75 5.18 13.65
CA PHE A 149 -13.34 5.56 13.62
C PHE A 149 -12.45 4.43 14.09
N ARG A 150 -12.74 3.90 15.29
CA ARG A 150 -12.02 2.78 15.91
C ARG A 150 -11.79 1.62 14.93
N ALA A 151 -12.87 1.06 14.38
CA ALA A 151 -12.78 -0.14 13.55
C ALA A 151 -11.97 0.09 12.27
N TYR A 152 -12.24 1.19 11.56
CA TYR A 152 -11.58 1.46 10.28
C TYR A 152 -10.13 1.91 10.45
N ALA A 153 -9.83 2.76 11.43
CA ALA A 153 -8.47 3.21 11.72
C ALA A 153 -7.60 2.04 12.21
N GLN A 154 -8.16 1.17 13.07
CA GLN A 154 -7.46 0.00 13.58
C GLN A 154 -7.10 -1.00 12.48
N ASN A 155 -8.04 -1.31 11.58
CA ASN A 155 -7.74 -2.19 10.44
C ASN A 155 -6.73 -1.55 9.48
N ALA A 156 -6.87 -0.25 9.17
CA ALA A 156 -5.90 0.45 8.32
C ALA A 156 -4.48 0.42 8.91
N ALA A 157 -4.35 0.65 10.23
CA ALA A 157 -3.07 0.58 10.94
C ALA A 157 -2.49 -0.84 10.95
N ALA A 158 -3.31 -1.86 11.21
CA ALA A 158 -2.87 -3.24 11.20
C ALA A 158 -2.39 -3.69 9.82
N THR A 159 -3.17 -3.40 8.77
CA THR A 159 -2.80 -3.72 7.38
C THR A 159 -1.52 -2.98 6.99
N TYR A 160 -1.40 -1.69 7.31
CA TYR A 160 -0.18 -0.93 7.03
C TYR A 160 1.03 -1.50 7.76
N TYR A 161 0.89 -1.84 9.05
CA TYR A 161 1.97 -2.44 9.84
C TYR A 161 2.44 -3.76 9.23
N LEU A 162 1.54 -4.63 8.76
CA LEU A 162 1.90 -5.87 8.09
C LEU A 162 2.65 -5.62 6.77
N MET A 163 2.21 -4.64 5.96
CA MET A 163 2.93 -4.26 4.75
C MET A 163 4.38 -3.85 5.04
N THR A 164 4.61 -3.07 6.11
CA THR A 164 5.98 -2.67 6.50
C THR A 164 6.82 -3.88 6.90
N ARG A 165 6.28 -4.81 7.68
CA ARG A 165 6.98 -6.05 8.08
C ARG A 165 7.31 -6.94 6.89
N GLN A 166 6.40 -7.08 5.93
CA GLN A 166 6.62 -7.88 4.72
C GLN A 166 7.78 -7.32 3.89
N LEU A 167 7.84 -5.99 3.71
CA LEU A 167 8.95 -5.36 3.00
C LEU A 167 10.29 -5.45 3.74
N LEU A 168 10.28 -5.29 5.06
CA LEU A 168 11.47 -5.47 5.88
C LEU A 168 12.00 -6.90 5.76
N SER A 169 11.12 -7.91 5.89
CA SER A 169 11.46 -9.33 5.71
C SER A 169 12.00 -9.63 4.30
N LEU A 170 11.44 -9.02 3.26
CA LEU A 170 11.98 -9.13 1.91
C LEU A 170 13.42 -8.58 1.82
N CYS A 171 13.69 -7.44 2.46
CA CYS A 171 15.03 -6.82 2.45
C CYS A 171 16.04 -7.55 3.34
N GLU A 172 15.61 -8.22 4.40
CA GLU A 172 16.46 -9.03 5.28
C GLU A 172 17.18 -10.16 4.54
N ASN A 173 16.54 -10.72 3.52
CA ASN A 173 17.09 -11.77 2.67
C ASN A 173 17.98 -11.22 1.53
N GLY A 174 18.15 -9.89 1.46
CA GLY A 174 18.78 -9.17 0.36
C GLY A 174 19.93 -8.24 0.78
N ASP A 175 19.95 -7.02 0.22
CA ASP A 175 20.99 -6.02 0.46
C ASP A 175 20.75 -5.30 1.81
N LYS A 176 21.73 -5.44 2.73
CA LYS A 176 21.72 -4.81 4.05
C LYS A 176 21.60 -3.29 4.02
N ARG A 177 22.05 -2.63 2.94
CA ARG A 177 21.90 -1.17 2.78
C ARG A 177 20.44 -0.78 2.61
N LEU A 178 19.73 -1.48 1.71
CA LEU A 178 18.30 -1.28 1.49
C LEU A 178 17.50 -1.52 2.78
N LEU A 179 17.83 -2.57 3.51
CA LEU A 179 17.22 -2.84 4.82
C LEU A 179 17.43 -1.68 5.80
N THR A 180 18.67 -1.18 5.92
CA THR A 180 19.01 -0.11 6.88
C THR A 180 18.27 1.18 6.55
N ASP A 181 18.21 1.55 5.27
CA ASP A 181 17.50 2.76 4.85
C ASP A 181 15.99 2.62 5.05
N LEU A 182 15.42 1.44 4.79
CA LEU A 182 14.01 1.16 4.99
C LEU A 182 13.63 1.19 6.48
N GLN A 183 14.43 0.58 7.36
CA GLN A 183 14.26 0.65 8.82
C GLN A 183 14.37 2.08 9.36
N ARG A 184 15.15 2.95 8.71
CA ARG A 184 15.26 4.35 9.12
C ARG A 184 13.95 5.11 8.86
N VAL A 185 13.21 4.77 7.80
CA VAL A 185 12.01 5.51 7.36
C VAL A 185 10.68 4.86 7.75
N LEU A 186 10.65 3.56 8.06
CA LEU A 186 9.49 2.81 8.55
C LEU A 186 9.49 2.57 10.06
#